data_AF-D8VED2-F1
#
_entry.id   AF-D8VED2-F1
#
_cell.length_a   1.000
_cell.length_b   1.000
_cell.length_c   1.000
_cell.angle_alpha   90.00
_cell.angle_beta   90.00
_cell.angle_gamma   90.00
#
_symmetry.space_group_name_H-M   'P 1'
#
loop_
_entity.id
_entity.type
_entity.pdbx_description
1 polymer ?
#
loop_
_entity_poly.entity_id
_entity_poly.type
_entity_poly.pdbx_seq_one_letter_code
_entity_poly.pdbx_strand_id
1 'polypeptide(L)'
;ILKIALKLRQSLSLFFQNSQSLQRAYSTPYSYYRIILQKENKEKQALARHKCISILEFFKNLLFVHLLSLSKNQREGCSTDMAVVSTPFFNRNLWYRLLSSRFSLWKSYCPRFFLDYLEAFGLLSDFLDHQAVIKFFELETHFSYYPVSGFVAPHQYLSLLQDRYFPIASVMRTLDKDNFSLTPDLIHDLLGHVPWLLHPSFSEFFINMGRLFTKVIEKVQALPSKKQRIQTLQSNLIAIVRCFWFTVESGLIENHEGRKAYGAVLISSPQELRHAFIDNVRVLPLELDQIIRLPFNTSTPQETLFSIRHFDELVELTSKLEWMLDQGLLESIPLYNQEKYLSGFE
;
A
#
# COMPACT_ATOMS: atom_id res chain seq x y z
N ILE A 1 18.16 19.42 6.46
CA ILE A 1 17.72 19.75 5.08
C ILE A 1 18.84 20.45 4.28
N LEU A 2 19.08 21.78 4.41
CA LEU A 2 20.03 22.52 3.54
C LEU A 2 21.45 21.91 3.45
N LYS A 3 22.03 21.47 4.58
CA LYS A 3 23.35 20.82 4.63
C LYS A 3 23.39 19.43 3.93
N ILE A 4 22.25 18.74 3.81
CA ILE A 4 22.14 17.45 3.13
C ILE A 4 22.04 17.68 1.63
N ALA A 5 21.21 18.64 1.19
CA ALA A 5 21.13 19.07 -0.20
C ALA A 5 22.49 19.57 -0.74
N LEU A 6 23.27 20.29 0.08
CA LEU A 6 24.63 20.72 -0.28
C LEU A 6 25.62 19.55 -0.43
N LYS A 7 25.55 18.53 0.44
CA LYS A 7 26.38 17.31 0.30
C LYS A 7 26.00 16.52 -0.96
N LEU A 8 24.71 16.28 -1.20
CA LEU A 8 24.24 15.62 -2.43
C LEU A 8 24.68 16.37 -3.69
N ARG A 9 24.60 17.72 -3.68
CA ARG A 9 25.08 18.55 -4.80
C ARG A 9 26.59 18.44 -5.02
N GLN A 10 27.40 18.35 -3.97
CA GLN A 10 28.86 18.13 -4.10
C GLN A 10 29.19 16.71 -4.61
N SER A 11 28.51 15.67 -4.10
CA SER A 11 28.69 14.29 -4.58
C SER A 11 28.31 14.13 -6.05
N LEU A 12 27.19 14.72 -6.47
CA LEU A 12 26.78 14.73 -7.89
C LEU A 12 27.74 15.56 -8.75
N SER A 13 28.21 16.72 -8.25
CA SER A 13 29.20 17.54 -8.96
C SER A 13 30.52 16.83 -9.24
N LEU A 14 30.96 15.95 -8.34
CA LEU A 14 32.17 15.12 -8.54
C LEU A 14 31.92 13.97 -9.52
N PHE A 15 30.70 13.41 -9.55
CA PHE A 15 30.32 12.35 -10.49
C PHE A 15 30.22 12.85 -11.94
N PHE A 16 29.78 14.09 -12.15
CA PHE A 16 29.56 14.66 -13.50
C PHE A 16 30.77 15.39 -14.11
N GLN A 17 31.94 15.44 -13.46
CA GLN A 17 33.13 16.10 -14.03
C GLN A 17 33.77 15.34 -15.22
N ASN A 18 33.42 14.07 -15.45
CA ASN A 18 34.05 13.22 -16.48
C ASN A 18 33.24 13.02 -17.77
N SER A 19 32.19 13.82 -18.04
CA SER A 19 31.45 13.73 -19.32
C SER A 19 30.97 15.09 -19.85
N GLN A 20 31.75 15.67 -20.79
CA GLN A 20 31.43 16.96 -21.43
C GLN A 20 30.17 16.97 -22.33
N SER A 21 29.49 15.84 -22.51
CA SER A 21 28.35 15.70 -23.42
C SER A 21 26.97 16.00 -22.81
N LEU A 22 26.86 16.22 -21.49
CA LEU A 22 25.55 16.31 -20.79
C LEU A 22 25.16 17.70 -20.25
N GLN A 23 25.97 18.75 -20.47
CA GLN A 23 25.76 20.08 -19.88
C GLN A 23 24.63 20.95 -20.51
N ARG A 24 23.83 20.44 -21.45
CA ARG A 24 22.76 21.22 -22.14
C ARG A 24 21.32 20.75 -21.87
N ALA A 25 21.09 19.80 -20.97
CA ALA A 25 19.79 19.12 -20.83
C ALA A 25 18.90 19.57 -19.65
N TYR A 26 19.27 20.62 -18.89
CA TYR A 26 18.55 21.00 -17.67
C TYR A 26 17.93 22.41 -17.72
N SER A 27 16.79 22.53 -18.40
CA SER A 27 15.81 23.59 -18.16
C SER A 27 14.39 23.12 -18.48
N THR A 28 13.53 23.10 -17.44
CA THR A 28 12.08 22.74 -17.43
C THR A 28 11.68 21.27 -17.73
N PRO A 29 10.87 20.61 -16.86
CA PRO A 29 10.51 19.21 -16.98
C PRO A 29 9.24 18.95 -17.84
N TYR A 30 9.13 19.58 -19.02
CA TYR A 30 8.02 19.34 -19.97
C TYR A 30 8.53 19.25 -21.42
N SER A 31 9.25 18.17 -21.74
CA SER A 31 9.71 17.93 -23.13
C SER A 31 9.98 16.47 -23.54
N TYR A 32 9.99 15.50 -22.62
CA TYR A 32 10.36 14.10 -22.93
C TYR A 32 9.44 13.42 -23.96
N TYR A 33 8.18 13.86 -24.07
CA TYR A 33 7.17 13.30 -24.99
C TYR A 33 7.32 13.66 -26.47
N ARG A 34 8.25 14.55 -26.88
CA ARG A 34 8.45 14.87 -28.32
C ARG A 34 9.52 14.07 -29.05
N ILE A 35 10.40 13.35 -28.34
CA ILE A 35 11.58 12.71 -28.97
C ILE A 35 11.33 11.23 -29.31
N ILE A 36 10.42 10.55 -28.59
CA ILE A 36 10.18 9.10 -28.77
C ILE A 36 9.29 8.80 -30.01
N LEU A 37 8.54 9.77 -30.53
CA LEU A 37 7.68 9.60 -31.71
C LEU A 37 8.39 9.81 -33.08
N GLN A 38 9.73 9.78 -33.13
CA GLN A 38 10.49 9.95 -34.39
C GLN A 38 11.61 8.92 -34.65
N LYS A 39 11.61 7.76 -34.00
CA LYS A 39 12.56 6.67 -34.31
C LYS A 39 11.92 5.28 -34.44
N GLU A 40 11.04 5.14 -35.42
CA GLU A 40 10.87 3.86 -36.11
C GLU A 40 11.81 3.79 -37.32
N ASN A 41 12.91 3.03 -37.22
CA ASN A 41 13.33 2.03 -38.23
C ASN A 41 14.72 1.42 -37.97
N LYS A 42 14.89 0.17 -38.44
CA LYS A 42 16.11 -0.69 -38.41
C LYS A 42 16.45 -1.16 -36.97
N GLU A 43 16.70 -2.45 -36.69
CA GLU A 43 17.17 -3.55 -37.54
C GLU A 43 16.61 -4.96 -37.12
N LYS A 44 17.07 -6.05 -37.76
CA LYS A 44 16.37 -7.37 -37.84
C LYS A 44 17.12 -8.56 -37.20
N GLN A 45 16.34 -9.60 -36.79
CA GLN A 45 16.66 -11.07 -36.84
C GLN A 45 17.81 -11.59 -35.92
N ALA A 46 17.95 -12.87 -35.49
CA ALA A 46 17.18 -14.15 -35.58
C ALA A 46 17.50 -15.05 -34.34
N LEU A 47 16.56 -15.82 -33.74
CA LEU A 47 16.26 -17.27 -33.93
C LEU A 47 17.20 -18.33 -33.26
N ALA A 48 16.66 -19.15 -32.32
CA ALA A 48 17.10 -20.56 -32.04
C ALA A 48 16.08 -21.37 -31.17
N ARG A 49 16.20 -22.71 -31.12
CA ARG A 49 15.28 -23.70 -30.49
C ARG A 49 16.07 -24.96 -30.00
N HIS A 50 15.55 -26.09 -29.43
CA HIS A 50 14.20 -26.70 -29.30
C HIS A 50 14.13 -27.72 -28.11
N LYS A 51 12.96 -27.82 -27.42
CA LYS A 51 12.28 -29.03 -26.84
C LYS A 51 13.02 -30.15 -26.04
N CYS A 52 12.43 -30.48 -24.87
CA CYS A 52 11.87 -31.80 -24.42
C CYS A 52 12.52 -32.71 -23.32
N ILE A 53 11.65 -33.21 -22.41
CA ILE A 53 11.69 -34.48 -21.61
C ILE A 53 12.64 -34.46 -20.37
N SER A 54 12.35 -35.05 -19.19
CA SER A 54 11.41 -36.12 -18.81
C SER A 54 10.73 -35.99 -17.41
N ILE A 55 9.71 -36.84 -17.26
CA ILE A 55 9.00 -37.28 -16.06
C ILE A 55 9.95 -37.70 -14.91
N LEU A 56 10.23 -36.80 -13.96
CA LEU A 56 10.86 -37.16 -12.67
C LEU A 56 10.27 -36.46 -11.43
N GLU A 57 9.53 -35.37 -11.60
CA GLU A 57 8.99 -34.58 -10.48
C GLU A 57 7.65 -35.12 -9.92
N PHE A 58 6.95 -35.96 -10.68
CA PHE A 58 5.62 -36.48 -10.31
C PHE A 58 5.64 -37.42 -9.08
N PHE A 59 6.79 -38.04 -8.75
CA PHE A 59 6.90 -38.99 -7.63
C PHE A 59 7.50 -38.41 -6.34
N LYS A 60 7.97 -37.15 -6.31
CA LYS A 60 8.55 -36.56 -5.09
C LYS A 60 7.51 -36.17 -4.03
N ASN A 61 6.25 -35.94 -4.41
CA ASN A 61 5.26 -35.32 -3.54
C ASN A 61 4.39 -36.29 -2.70
N LEU A 62 4.58 -37.61 -2.79
CA LEU A 62 3.70 -38.58 -2.10
C LEU A 62 4.28 -39.24 -0.83
N LEU A 63 5.54 -38.97 -0.47
CA LEU A 63 6.16 -39.53 0.76
C LEU A 63 6.41 -38.49 1.87
N PHE A 64 6.31 -37.19 1.57
CA PHE A 64 6.69 -36.12 2.51
C PHE A 64 5.62 -35.83 3.59
N VAL A 65 4.37 -36.24 3.38
CA VAL A 65 3.23 -35.89 4.26
C VAL A 65 3.16 -36.74 5.53
N HIS A 66 3.88 -37.88 5.62
CA HIS A 66 3.70 -38.84 6.73
C HIS A 66 4.72 -38.75 7.88
N LEU A 67 5.70 -37.83 7.82
CA LEU A 67 6.78 -37.71 8.83
C LEU A 67 6.70 -36.47 9.73
N LEU A 68 5.74 -35.56 9.51
CA LEU A 68 5.63 -34.28 10.25
C LEU A 68 4.74 -34.33 11.50
N SER A 69 4.23 -35.49 11.92
CA SER A 69 3.39 -35.61 13.13
C SER A 69 4.15 -35.87 14.43
N LEU A 70 5.47 -36.13 14.39
CA LEU A 70 6.25 -36.59 15.54
C LEU A 70 7.61 -35.88 15.69
N SER A 71 7.61 -34.59 16.08
CA SER A 71 8.45 -34.07 17.19
C SER A 71 8.32 -32.54 17.33
N LYS A 72 7.61 -32.10 18.38
CA LYS A 72 7.86 -30.77 18.94
C LYS A 72 9.21 -30.81 19.68
N ASN A 73 10.24 -30.16 19.13
CA ASN A 73 11.35 -29.54 19.89
C ASN A 73 12.39 -28.95 18.90
N GLN A 74 12.08 -27.81 18.29
CA GLN A 74 13.06 -27.01 17.54
C GLN A 74 12.83 -25.51 17.76
N ARG A 75 13.89 -24.83 18.21
CA ARG A 75 14.09 -23.38 18.14
C ARG A 75 15.59 -23.16 17.92
N GLU A 76 15.98 -22.95 16.67
CA GLU A 76 17.14 -22.14 16.23
C GLU A 76 17.27 -22.24 14.71
N GLY A 77 17.61 -21.12 14.06
CA GLY A 77 17.98 -21.07 12.63
C GLY A 77 16.85 -21.36 11.63
N CYS A 78 16.23 -20.31 11.09
CA CYS A 78 15.48 -20.44 9.83
C CYS A 78 15.82 -19.27 8.90
N SER A 79 16.74 -19.52 7.97
CA SER A 79 16.80 -18.77 6.72
C SER A 79 15.57 -19.14 5.90
N THR A 80 14.63 -18.21 5.77
CA THR A 80 13.42 -18.41 4.98
C THR A 80 13.76 -18.37 3.50
N ASP A 81 13.83 -19.52 2.85
CA ASP A 81 13.82 -19.61 1.38
C ASP A 81 12.49 -19.01 0.89
N MET A 82 12.57 -17.80 0.32
CA MET A 82 11.43 -17.19 -0.35
C MET A 82 11.03 -18.06 -1.54
N ALA A 83 9.86 -18.69 -1.44
CA ALA A 83 9.22 -19.31 -2.58
C ALA A 83 9.05 -18.25 -3.68
N VAL A 84 9.73 -18.44 -4.81
CA VAL A 84 9.66 -17.52 -5.95
C VAL A 84 8.24 -17.58 -6.53
N VAL A 85 7.38 -16.68 -6.07
CA VAL A 85 6.11 -16.38 -6.73
C VAL A 85 6.45 -15.90 -8.12
N SER A 86 6.14 -16.72 -9.13
CA SER A 86 6.35 -16.34 -10.52
C SER A 86 5.57 -15.05 -10.79
N THR A 87 6.28 -14.00 -11.18
CA THR A 87 5.68 -12.70 -11.47
C THR A 87 4.58 -12.88 -12.53
N PRO A 88 3.32 -12.52 -12.24
CA PRO A 88 2.26 -12.58 -13.23
C PRO A 88 2.67 -11.80 -14.49
N PHE A 89 2.26 -12.29 -15.66
CA PHE A 89 2.60 -11.63 -16.93
C PHE A 89 2.13 -10.17 -16.93
N PHE A 90 3.07 -9.23 -16.86
CA PHE A 90 2.76 -7.81 -16.80
C PHE A 90 2.19 -7.32 -18.14
N ASN A 91 0.88 -7.07 -18.18
CA ASN A 91 0.21 -6.57 -19.37
C ASN A 91 0.37 -5.04 -19.49
N ARG A 92 1.34 -4.62 -20.30
CA ARG A 92 1.65 -3.21 -20.58
C ARG A 92 0.44 -2.39 -21.06
N ASN A 93 -0.43 -2.96 -21.90
CA ASN A 93 -1.58 -2.23 -22.47
C ASN A 93 -2.68 -2.03 -21.41
N LEU A 94 -2.87 -3.03 -20.54
CA LEU A 94 -3.77 -2.95 -19.38
C LEU A 94 -3.29 -1.85 -18.41
N TRP A 95 -2.02 -1.89 -18.02
CA TRP A 95 -1.41 -0.87 -17.15
C TRP A 95 -1.60 0.56 -17.70
N TYR A 96 -1.22 0.79 -18.96
CA TYR A 96 -1.40 2.09 -19.61
C TYR A 96 -2.85 2.60 -19.57
N ARG A 97 -3.84 1.71 -19.83
CA ARG A 97 -5.26 2.08 -19.78
C ARG A 97 -5.72 2.44 -18.36
N LEU A 98 -5.29 1.68 -17.36
CA LEU A 98 -5.63 1.92 -15.95
C LEU A 98 -4.98 3.22 -15.43
N LEU A 99 -3.74 3.55 -15.83
CA LEU A 99 -3.18 4.87 -15.55
C LEU A 99 -3.97 5.98 -16.27
N SER A 100 -4.26 5.79 -17.55
CA SER A 100 -4.93 6.81 -18.39
C SER A 100 -6.32 7.20 -17.89
N SER A 101 -7.11 6.25 -17.37
CA SER A 101 -8.46 6.53 -16.85
C SER A 101 -8.46 7.31 -15.52
N ARG A 102 -7.32 7.36 -14.82
CA ARG A 102 -7.15 8.04 -13.53
C ARG A 102 -6.41 9.37 -13.64
N PHE A 103 -5.50 9.53 -14.60
CA PHE A 103 -4.53 10.63 -14.63
C PHE A 103 -5.14 12.04 -14.63
N SER A 104 -6.27 12.26 -15.32
CA SER A 104 -6.99 13.54 -15.29
C SER A 104 -7.70 13.79 -13.96
N LEU A 105 -8.17 12.74 -13.29
CA LEU A 105 -8.79 12.82 -11.97
C LEU A 105 -7.74 13.12 -10.90
N TRP A 106 -6.57 12.46 -10.94
CA TRP A 106 -5.47 12.75 -10.02
C TRP A 106 -5.01 14.21 -10.10
N LYS A 107 -4.90 14.78 -11.31
CA LYS A 107 -4.58 16.21 -11.50
C LYS A 107 -5.60 17.16 -10.88
N SER A 108 -6.87 16.77 -10.83
CA SER A 108 -7.96 17.59 -10.27
C SER A 108 -8.11 17.42 -8.76
N TYR A 109 -8.03 16.17 -8.29
CA TYR A 109 -8.51 15.75 -6.97
C TYR A 109 -7.41 15.24 -6.02
N CYS A 110 -6.18 14.97 -6.47
CA CYS A 110 -5.07 14.61 -5.57
C CYS A 110 -4.16 15.82 -5.29
N PRO A 111 -3.47 15.87 -4.13
CA PRO A 111 -2.45 16.89 -3.86
C PRO A 111 -1.36 16.89 -4.93
N ARG A 112 -0.77 18.04 -5.25
CA ARG A 112 0.21 18.15 -6.34
C ARG A 112 1.36 17.14 -6.22
N PHE A 113 1.90 17.01 -5.00
CA PHE A 113 3.05 16.16 -4.70
C PHE A 113 2.77 14.65 -4.77
N PHE A 114 1.50 14.21 -4.86
CA PHE A 114 1.15 12.82 -5.17
C PHE A 114 1.71 12.38 -6.53
N LEU A 115 1.59 13.25 -7.55
CA LEU A 115 2.12 12.97 -8.88
C LEU A 115 3.65 12.93 -8.88
N ASP A 116 4.28 13.79 -8.06
CA ASP A 116 5.72 13.85 -7.92
C ASP A 116 6.26 12.58 -7.21
N TYR A 117 5.51 11.99 -6.26
CA TYR A 117 5.80 10.68 -5.66
C TYR A 117 5.59 9.52 -6.65
N LEU A 118 4.51 9.52 -7.45
CA LEU A 118 4.32 8.54 -8.52
C LEU A 118 5.46 8.59 -9.55
N GLU A 119 5.97 9.79 -9.88
CA GLU A 119 7.13 9.97 -10.75
C GLU A 119 8.43 9.45 -10.12
N ALA A 120 8.64 9.69 -8.82
CA ALA A 120 9.81 9.20 -8.09
C ALA A 120 9.92 7.65 -8.08
N PHE A 121 8.80 6.94 -7.89
CA PHE A 121 8.74 5.48 -8.03
C PHE A 121 8.76 4.99 -9.49
N GLY A 122 8.70 5.89 -10.50
CA GLY A 122 8.60 5.51 -11.91
C GLY A 122 7.23 4.97 -12.34
N LEU A 123 6.18 5.14 -11.53
CA LEU A 123 4.85 4.57 -11.72
C LEU A 123 4.00 5.28 -12.77
N LEU A 124 4.44 6.43 -13.27
CA LEU A 124 3.84 7.12 -14.43
C LEU A 124 4.35 6.58 -15.78
N SER A 125 5.28 5.62 -15.78
CA SER A 125 5.82 5.00 -16.98
C SER A 125 4.82 4.03 -17.63
N ASP A 126 4.79 4.01 -18.97
CA ASP A 126 4.09 2.98 -19.75
C ASP A 126 4.68 1.57 -19.54
N PHE A 127 5.83 1.44 -18.88
CA PHE A 127 6.49 0.18 -18.55
C PHE A 127 6.87 0.17 -17.06
N LEU A 128 6.38 -0.83 -16.32
CA LEU A 128 6.66 -1.00 -14.90
C LEU A 128 7.87 -1.91 -14.71
N ASP A 129 9.01 -1.34 -14.32
CA ASP A 129 10.16 -2.11 -13.84
C ASP A 129 9.93 -2.49 -12.38
N HIS A 130 9.34 -3.66 -12.15
CA HIS A 130 9.08 -4.18 -10.80
C HIS A 130 10.35 -4.27 -9.93
N GLN A 131 11.52 -4.58 -10.51
CA GLN A 131 12.75 -4.70 -9.72
C GLN A 131 13.28 -3.34 -9.29
N ALA A 132 13.22 -2.34 -10.18
CA ALA A 132 13.57 -0.96 -9.83
C ALA A 132 12.61 -0.39 -8.77
N VAL A 133 11.30 -0.65 -8.90
CA VAL A 133 10.28 -0.22 -7.93
C VAL A 133 10.50 -0.85 -6.56
N ILE A 134 10.69 -2.18 -6.48
CA ILE A 134 10.97 -2.88 -5.21
C ILE A 134 12.25 -2.33 -4.57
N LYS A 135 13.33 -2.19 -5.35
CA LYS A 135 14.60 -1.67 -4.84
C LYS A 135 14.48 -0.23 -4.32
N PHE A 136 13.74 0.64 -5.02
CA PHE A 136 13.51 2.00 -4.57
C PHE A 136 12.62 2.05 -3.32
N PHE A 137 11.58 1.22 -3.27
CA PHE A 137 10.71 1.03 -2.10
C PHE A 137 11.50 0.65 -0.85
N GLU A 138 12.39 -0.34 -0.93
CA GLU A 138 13.18 -0.83 0.20
C GLU A 138 14.30 0.13 0.63
N LEU A 139 14.70 1.07 -0.24
CA LEU A 139 15.72 2.09 0.05
C LEU A 139 15.13 3.37 0.66
N GLU A 140 13.99 3.82 0.16
CA GLU A 140 13.41 5.14 0.48
C GLU A 140 12.22 5.07 1.47
N THR A 141 11.71 3.87 1.77
CA THR A 141 10.68 3.66 2.81
C THR A 141 11.24 2.93 4.02
N HIS A 142 10.43 2.81 5.09
CA HIS A 142 10.78 2.05 6.29
C HIS A 142 10.20 0.62 6.31
N PHE A 143 9.96 0.06 5.11
CA PHE A 143 9.33 -1.23 4.90
C PHE A 143 10.09 -2.09 3.87
N SER A 144 10.04 -3.40 4.07
CA SER A 144 10.39 -4.43 3.08
C SER A 144 9.18 -4.75 2.20
N TYR A 145 9.39 -5.01 0.91
CA TYR A 145 8.31 -5.35 -0.01
C TYR A 145 7.79 -6.77 0.25
N TYR A 146 6.47 -6.97 0.35
CA TYR A 146 5.89 -8.30 0.57
C TYR A 146 4.77 -8.62 -0.44
N PRO A 147 4.99 -9.53 -1.41
CA PRO A 147 3.98 -9.84 -2.41
C PRO A 147 2.83 -10.68 -1.82
N VAL A 148 1.59 -10.27 -2.07
CA VAL A 148 0.38 -11.06 -1.73
C VAL A 148 -0.46 -11.38 -2.96
N SER A 149 -1.33 -12.39 -2.85
CA SER A 149 -2.21 -12.84 -3.95
C SER A 149 -3.49 -12.03 -4.10
N GLY A 150 -3.79 -11.11 -3.17
CA GLY A 150 -5.01 -10.31 -3.14
C GLY A 150 -5.30 -9.82 -1.72
N PHE A 151 -6.57 -9.87 -1.31
CA PHE A 151 -7.00 -9.46 0.03
C PHE A 151 -6.25 -10.19 1.16
N VAL A 152 -5.74 -9.42 2.12
CA VAL A 152 -5.09 -9.87 3.35
C VAL A 152 -6.02 -9.60 4.52
N ALA A 153 -6.24 -10.57 5.41
CA ALA A 153 -7.05 -10.32 6.60
C ALA A 153 -6.38 -9.27 7.50
N PRO A 154 -7.10 -8.31 8.13
CA PRO A 154 -6.49 -7.19 8.83
C PRO A 154 -5.43 -7.54 9.88
N HIS A 155 -5.49 -8.73 10.48
CA HIS A 155 -4.48 -9.18 11.43
C HIS A 155 -3.21 -9.72 10.80
N GLN A 156 -3.30 -10.40 9.67
CA GLN A 156 -2.15 -10.76 8.86
C GLN A 156 -1.47 -9.48 8.36
N TYR A 157 -2.26 -8.50 7.92
CA TYR A 157 -1.79 -7.19 7.51
C TYR A 157 -1.04 -6.47 8.66
N LEU A 158 -1.67 -6.33 9.83
CA LEU A 158 -1.05 -5.70 11.00
C LEU A 158 0.19 -6.45 11.52
N SER A 159 0.18 -7.79 11.47
CA SER A 159 1.36 -8.61 11.81
C SER A 159 2.52 -8.39 10.85
N LEU A 160 2.25 -8.21 9.54
CA LEU A 160 3.29 -7.85 8.58
C LEU A 160 3.84 -6.44 8.86
N LEU A 161 2.98 -5.47 9.18
CA LEU A 161 3.43 -4.11 9.53
C LEU A 161 4.32 -4.07 10.79
N GLN A 162 4.02 -4.89 11.80
CA GLN A 162 4.86 -5.04 12.99
C GLN A 162 6.30 -5.42 12.60
N ASP A 163 6.45 -6.39 11.70
CA ASP A 163 7.73 -6.90 11.21
C ASP A 163 8.32 -6.05 10.05
N ARG A 164 7.74 -4.87 9.80
CA ARG A 164 8.10 -3.93 8.71
C ARG A 164 8.00 -4.52 7.30
N TYR A 165 7.06 -5.43 7.08
CA TYR A 165 6.64 -5.84 5.74
C TYR A 165 5.39 -5.07 5.30
N PHE A 166 5.42 -4.49 4.10
CA PHE A 166 4.23 -3.89 3.50
C PHE A 166 3.66 -4.84 2.44
N PRO A 167 2.47 -5.46 2.67
CA PRO A 167 1.86 -6.35 1.70
C PRO A 167 1.34 -5.58 0.48
N ILE A 168 1.69 -6.05 -0.72
CA ILE A 168 1.30 -5.45 -2.01
C ILE A 168 0.76 -6.56 -2.91
N ALA A 169 -0.49 -6.44 -3.36
CA ALA A 169 -1.13 -7.41 -4.22
C ALA A 169 -0.44 -7.49 -5.59
N SER A 170 -0.10 -8.71 -6.00
CA SER A 170 0.71 -8.99 -7.19
C SER A 170 -0.06 -8.99 -8.52
N VAL A 171 -1.40 -8.89 -8.49
CA VAL A 171 -2.28 -9.05 -9.65
C VAL A 171 -2.98 -7.74 -9.99
N MET A 172 -2.96 -7.32 -11.25
CA MET A 172 -3.77 -6.19 -11.74
C MET A 172 -5.23 -6.61 -11.99
N ARG A 173 -6.19 -5.75 -11.63
CA ARG A 173 -7.59 -5.87 -12.04
C ARG A 173 -7.76 -5.82 -13.57
N THR A 174 -8.85 -6.41 -14.03
CA THR A 174 -9.31 -6.38 -15.43
C THR A 174 -10.06 -5.07 -15.74
N LEU A 175 -10.21 -4.72 -17.03
CA LEU A 175 -10.80 -3.44 -17.46
C LEU A 175 -12.28 -3.27 -17.09
N ASP A 176 -13.04 -4.36 -16.94
CA ASP A 176 -14.42 -4.35 -16.42
C ASP A 176 -14.49 -3.83 -14.96
N LYS A 177 -13.38 -3.91 -14.23
CA LYS A 177 -13.21 -3.40 -12.85
C LYS A 177 -12.38 -2.10 -12.80
N ASP A 178 -12.16 -1.45 -13.94
CA ASP A 178 -11.37 -0.21 -13.99
C ASP A 178 -11.95 0.86 -13.06
N ASN A 179 -13.26 1.11 -13.15
CA ASN A 179 -13.94 2.13 -12.34
C ASN A 179 -13.92 1.84 -10.83
N PHE A 180 -13.98 0.56 -10.42
CA PHE A 180 -14.01 0.12 -9.02
C PHE A 180 -13.67 -1.39 -8.89
N SER A 181 -12.98 -1.78 -7.82
CA SER A 181 -12.72 -3.18 -7.45
C SER A 181 -13.13 -3.42 -6.00
N LEU A 182 -13.85 -4.52 -5.74
CA LEU A 182 -14.29 -4.93 -4.39
C LEU A 182 -13.15 -5.43 -3.49
N THR A 183 -12.02 -5.82 -4.08
CA THR A 183 -10.84 -6.35 -3.36
C THR A 183 -9.58 -5.60 -3.78
N PRO A 184 -8.59 -5.45 -2.89
CA PRO A 184 -7.25 -4.97 -3.24
C PRO A 184 -6.63 -5.74 -4.40
N ASP A 185 -5.85 -5.02 -5.20
CA ASP A 185 -5.13 -5.45 -6.38
C ASP A 185 -3.89 -4.56 -6.56
N LEU A 186 -3.01 -4.86 -7.51
CA LEU A 186 -1.77 -4.09 -7.73
C LEU A 186 -2.04 -2.59 -7.94
N ILE A 187 -3.16 -2.22 -8.60
CA ILE A 187 -3.55 -0.83 -8.81
C ILE A 187 -3.93 -0.14 -7.50
N HIS A 188 -4.59 -0.85 -6.58
CA HIS A 188 -4.93 -0.33 -5.27
C HIS A 188 -3.67 -0.10 -4.42
N ASP A 189 -2.85 -1.14 -4.23
CA ASP A 189 -1.70 -1.05 -3.32
C ASP A 189 -0.59 -0.16 -3.90
N LEU A 190 -0.17 -0.40 -5.15
CA LEU A 190 1.01 0.25 -5.73
C LEU A 190 0.77 1.71 -6.14
N LEU A 191 -0.46 2.10 -6.46
CA LEU A 191 -0.78 3.49 -6.84
C LEU A 191 -1.55 4.25 -5.74
N GLY A 192 -2.29 3.54 -4.88
CA GLY A 192 -3.08 4.14 -3.81
C GLY A 192 -2.32 4.29 -2.49
N HIS A 193 -1.50 3.32 -2.10
CA HIS A 193 -0.76 3.33 -0.83
C HIS A 193 0.72 3.69 -0.99
N VAL A 194 1.44 2.97 -1.85
CA VAL A 194 2.92 3.04 -1.94
C VAL A 194 3.50 4.46 -2.13
N PRO A 195 2.96 5.34 -2.99
CA PRO A 195 3.53 6.68 -3.20
C PRO A 195 3.62 7.50 -1.91
N TRP A 196 2.65 7.34 -1.01
CA TRP A 196 2.57 8.09 0.24
C TRP A 196 3.58 7.66 1.30
N LEU A 197 4.16 6.45 1.19
CA LEU A 197 5.15 5.95 2.17
C LEU A 197 6.48 6.73 2.13
N LEU A 198 6.69 7.58 1.12
CA LEU A 198 7.76 8.58 1.07
C LEU A 198 7.50 9.79 2.00
N HIS A 199 6.26 9.99 2.47
CA HIS A 199 5.95 11.02 3.46
C HIS A 199 6.17 10.47 4.89
N PRO A 200 7.07 11.07 5.70
CA PRO A 200 7.44 10.50 7.01
C PRO A 200 6.25 10.19 7.93
N SER A 201 5.32 11.13 8.09
CA SER A 201 4.15 10.98 8.97
C SER A 201 3.14 9.95 8.48
N PHE A 202 3.08 9.70 7.16
CA PHE A 202 2.24 8.66 6.57
C PHE A 202 2.90 7.28 6.77
N SER A 203 4.21 7.19 6.59
CA SER A 203 4.99 5.99 6.92
C SER A 203 4.86 5.62 8.41
N GLU A 204 4.99 6.60 9.32
CA GLU A 204 4.91 6.40 10.77
C GLU A 204 3.50 5.98 11.22
N PHE A 205 2.43 6.33 10.50
CA PHE A 205 1.08 5.81 10.76
C PHE A 205 1.03 4.28 10.66
N PHE A 206 1.53 3.68 9.56
CA PHE A 206 1.53 2.22 9.40
C PHE A 206 2.42 1.54 10.45
N ILE A 207 3.56 2.15 10.75
CA ILE A 207 4.49 1.69 11.79
C ILE A 207 3.79 1.65 13.16
N ASN A 208 3.10 2.72 13.54
CA ASN A 208 2.38 2.81 14.79
C ASN A 208 1.19 1.86 14.85
N MET A 209 0.49 1.63 13.73
CA MET A 209 -0.56 0.61 13.65
C MET A 209 -0.03 -0.82 13.88
N GLY A 210 1.16 -1.14 13.35
CA GLY A 210 1.85 -2.40 13.68
C GLY A 210 2.18 -2.53 15.17
N ARG A 211 2.77 -1.49 15.78
CA ARG A 211 3.07 -1.45 17.23
C ARG A 211 1.82 -1.56 18.10
N LEU A 212 0.75 -0.84 17.73
CA LEU A 212 -0.56 -0.88 18.37
C LEU A 212 -1.13 -2.29 18.38
N PHE A 213 -1.02 -3.01 17.25
CA PHE A 213 -1.44 -4.40 17.18
C PHE A 213 -0.67 -5.29 18.15
N THR A 214 0.65 -5.11 18.28
CA THR A 214 1.45 -5.82 19.31
C THR A 214 0.90 -5.57 20.72
N LYS A 215 0.67 -4.30 21.10
CA LYS A 215 0.09 -3.94 22.42
C LYS A 215 -1.30 -4.55 22.63
N VAL A 216 -2.14 -4.59 21.59
CA VAL A 216 -3.46 -5.27 21.63
C VAL A 216 -3.30 -6.77 21.89
N ILE A 217 -2.36 -7.44 21.21
CA ILE A 217 -2.09 -8.86 21.41
C ILE A 217 -1.56 -9.14 22.82
N GLU A 218 -0.64 -8.34 23.35
CA GLU A 218 -0.14 -8.44 24.73
C GLU A 218 -1.26 -8.29 25.76
N LYS A 219 -2.07 -7.22 25.64
CA LYS A 219 -3.24 -6.97 26.51
C LYS A 219 -4.24 -8.12 26.44
N VAL A 220 -4.49 -8.68 25.25
CA VAL A 220 -5.38 -9.83 25.06
C VAL A 220 -4.77 -11.09 25.68
N GLN A 221 -3.48 -11.36 25.54
CA GLN A 221 -2.83 -12.53 26.14
C GLN A 221 -2.88 -12.53 27.67
N ALA A 222 -2.88 -11.35 28.31
CA ALA A 222 -3.02 -11.19 29.75
C ALA A 222 -4.43 -11.49 30.31
N LEU A 223 -5.47 -11.59 29.48
CA LEU A 223 -6.85 -11.79 29.93
C LEU A 223 -7.17 -13.27 30.22
N PRO A 224 -7.81 -13.60 31.36
CA PRO A 224 -7.93 -14.98 31.84
C PRO A 224 -8.92 -15.84 31.04
N SER A 225 -9.99 -15.27 30.46
CA SER A 225 -11.03 -16.04 29.78
C SER A 225 -10.98 -15.92 28.25
N LYS A 226 -11.23 -17.02 27.51
CA LYS A 226 -11.34 -16.98 26.03
C LYS A 226 -12.41 -15.98 25.55
N LYS A 227 -13.50 -15.82 26.31
CA LYS A 227 -14.57 -14.85 25.99
C LYS A 227 -14.07 -13.40 26.05
N GLN A 228 -13.42 -12.99 27.14
CA GLN A 228 -12.84 -11.65 27.25
C GLN A 228 -11.77 -11.42 26.18
N ARG A 229 -10.92 -12.42 25.91
CA ARG A 229 -9.90 -12.35 24.86
C ARG A 229 -10.49 -12.04 23.50
N ILE A 230 -11.50 -12.79 23.06
CA ILE A 230 -12.18 -12.55 21.78
C ILE A 230 -12.83 -11.17 21.76
N GLN A 231 -13.59 -10.81 22.80
CA GLN A 231 -14.30 -9.53 22.87
C GLN A 231 -13.32 -8.33 22.80
N THR A 232 -12.28 -8.33 23.64
CA THR A 232 -11.27 -7.26 23.66
C THR A 232 -10.54 -7.20 22.32
N LEU A 233 -10.13 -8.34 21.75
CA LEU A 233 -9.45 -8.39 20.47
C LEU A 233 -10.33 -7.80 19.35
N GLN A 234 -11.55 -8.28 19.18
CA GLN A 234 -12.49 -7.79 18.16
C GLN A 234 -12.77 -6.29 18.30
N SER A 235 -13.00 -5.82 19.53
CA SER A 235 -13.29 -4.43 19.85
C SER A 235 -12.12 -3.48 19.53
N ASN A 236 -10.89 -3.87 19.87
CA ASN A 236 -9.70 -3.08 19.57
C ASN A 236 -9.36 -3.10 18.08
N LEU A 237 -9.49 -4.26 17.43
CA LEU A 237 -9.24 -4.38 16.00
C LEU A 237 -10.24 -3.61 15.16
N ILE A 238 -11.53 -3.59 15.48
CA ILE A 238 -12.48 -2.81 14.69
C ILE A 238 -12.20 -1.31 14.79
N ALA A 239 -11.68 -0.84 15.93
CA ALA A 239 -11.22 0.55 16.07
C ALA A 239 -10.02 0.84 15.15
N ILE A 240 -9.02 -0.04 15.12
CA ILE A 240 -7.87 0.05 14.20
C ILE A 240 -8.36 0.02 12.73
N VAL A 241 -9.18 -0.96 12.36
CA VAL A 241 -9.72 -1.12 10.99
C VAL A 241 -10.54 0.11 10.56
N ARG A 242 -11.34 0.70 11.45
CA ARG A 242 -12.05 1.97 11.17
C ARG A 242 -11.08 3.14 10.98
N CYS A 243 -9.99 3.19 11.74
CA CYS A 243 -8.94 4.19 11.52
C CYS A 243 -8.29 4.04 10.14
N PHE A 244 -7.90 2.83 9.72
CA PHE A 244 -7.44 2.58 8.35
C PHE A 244 -8.47 3.03 7.32
N TRP A 245 -9.72 2.59 7.47
CA TRP A 245 -10.78 2.87 6.51
C TRP A 245 -11.02 4.37 6.30
N PHE A 246 -11.17 5.12 7.39
CA PHE A 246 -11.45 6.55 7.33
C PHE A 246 -10.20 7.44 7.17
N THR A 247 -9.01 6.85 7.04
CA THR A 247 -7.76 7.56 6.71
C THR A 247 -7.10 7.06 5.44
N VAL A 248 -6.20 6.09 5.51
CA VAL A 248 -5.37 5.65 4.38
C VAL A 248 -6.16 4.98 3.26
N GLU A 249 -7.39 4.52 3.51
CA GLU A 249 -8.30 4.01 2.48
C GLU A 249 -9.19 5.09 1.85
N SER A 250 -9.91 5.90 2.63
CA SER A 250 -10.92 6.86 2.12
C SER A 250 -10.70 8.33 2.49
N GLY A 251 -9.55 8.67 3.09
CA GLY A 251 -9.28 9.98 3.65
C GLY A 251 -9.03 11.10 2.63
N LEU A 252 -9.38 12.31 3.05
CA LEU A 252 -9.18 13.57 2.34
C LEU A 252 -8.17 14.45 3.10
N ILE A 253 -7.48 15.33 2.38
CA ILE A 253 -6.62 16.37 2.95
C ILE A 253 -7.08 17.73 2.42
N GLU A 254 -7.29 18.69 3.31
CA GLU A 254 -7.77 20.03 2.99
C GLU A 254 -6.74 21.05 3.47
N ASN A 255 -6.02 21.63 2.51
CA ASN A 255 -4.92 22.57 2.74
C ASN A 255 -5.04 23.77 1.78
N HIS A 256 -3.95 24.49 1.53
CA HIS A 256 -3.95 25.66 0.65
C HIS A 256 -4.22 25.34 -0.84
N GLU A 257 -4.09 24.08 -1.27
CA GLU A 257 -4.54 23.58 -2.59
C GLU A 257 -6.06 23.29 -2.64
N GLY A 258 -6.77 23.54 -1.53
CA GLY A 258 -8.15 23.13 -1.30
C GLY A 258 -8.25 21.69 -0.79
N ARG A 259 -9.45 21.12 -0.87
CA ARG A 259 -9.73 19.71 -0.56
C ARG A 259 -9.18 18.80 -1.66
N LYS A 260 -8.50 17.73 -1.26
CA LYS A 260 -7.90 16.70 -2.10
C LYS A 260 -8.04 15.31 -1.48
N ALA A 261 -7.91 14.25 -2.25
CA ALA A 261 -7.94 12.86 -1.79
C ALA A 261 -6.53 12.32 -1.58
N TYR A 262 -6.32 11.62 -0.46
CA TYR A 262 -5.12 10.79 -0.24
C TYR A 262 -5.45 9.30 -0.05
N GLY A 263 -6.69 8.94 0.28
CA GLY A 263 -7.08 7.55 0.50
C GLY A 263 -6.96 6.65 -0.74
N ALA A 264 -6.40 5.46 -0.56
CA ALA A 264 -6.11 4.49 -1.62
C ALA A 264 -7.35 3.95 -2.36
N VAL A 265 -8.49 3.75 -1.66
CA VAL A 265 -9.78 3.42 -2.29
C VAL A 265 -10.18 4.52 -3.26
N LEU A 266 -10.08 5.79 -2.87
CA LEU A 266 -10.40 6.91 -3.74
C LEU A 266 -9.44 6.96 -4.93
N ILE A 267 -8.13 7.07 -4.67
CA ILE A 267 -7.09 7.24 -5.70
C ILE A 267 -7.10 6.13 -6.75
N SER A 268 -7.30 4.88 -6.34
CA SER A 268 -7.29 3.73 -7.23
C SER A 268 -8.63 3.48 -7.94
N SER A 269 -9.66 4.27 -7.69
CA SER A 269 -11.03 4.08 -8.20
C SER A 269 -11.56 5.36 -8.87
N PRO A 270 -11.59 5.43 -10.21
CA PRO A 270 -12.20 6.55 -10.92
C PRO A 270 -13.64 6.87 -10.49
N GLN A 271 -14.39 5.86 -10.04
CA GLN A 271 -15.75 6.06 -9.52
C GLN A 271 -15.75 6.73 -8.15
N GLU A 272 -15.02 6.19 -7.18
CA GLU A 272 -14.97 6.73 -5.81
C GLU A 272 -14.30 8.12 -5.79
N LEU A 273 -13.26 8.33 -6.59
CA LEU A 273 -12.59 9.63 -6.69
C LEU A 273 -13.50 10.73 -7.27
N ARG A 274 -14.44 10.39 -8.14
CA ARG A 274 -15.47 11.35 -8.60
C ARG A 274 -16.55 11.54 -7.54
N HIS A 275 -17.01 10.45 -6.92
CA HIS A 275 -18.05 10.47 -5.88
C HIS A 275 -17.63 11.32 -4.67
N ALA A 276 -16.39 11.21 -4.20
CA ALA A 276 -15.86 11.95 -3.05
C ALA A 276 -15.90 13.49 -3.17
N PHE A 277 -16.18 14.03 -4.36
CA PHE A 277 -16.20 15.47 -4.65
C PHE A 277 -17.57 15.95 -5.20
N ILE A 278 -18.65 15.19 -5.01
CA ILE A 278 -20.02 15.67 -5.27
C ILE A 278 -20.63 16.28 -3.99
N ASP A 279 -21.57 17.21 -4.14
CA ASP A 279 -22.15 18.01 -3.05
C ASP A 279 -22.84 17.18 -1.94
N ASN A 280 -23.23 15.94 -2.23
CA ASN A 280 -23.93 15.05 -1.30
C ASN A 280 -22.99 14.26 -0.35
N VAL A 281 -21.67 14.33 -0.50
CA VAL A 281 -20.73 13.65 0.42
C VAL A 281 -20.41 14.54 1.61
N ARG A 282 -20.74 14.06 2.81
CA ARG A 282 -20.45 14.78 4.06
C ARG A 282 -18.97 14.61 4.41
N VAL A 283 -18.22 15.71 4.44
CA VAL A 283 -16.82 15.72 4.88
C VAL A 283 -16.72 16.31 6.28
N LEU A 284 -16.10 15.59 7.20
CA LEU A 284 -15.90 15.98 8.61
C LEU A 284 -14.41 16.11 8.95
N PRO A 285 -14.02 16.94 9.94
CA PRO A 285 -12.67 16.91 10.50
C PRO A 285 -12.33 15.53 11.10
N LEU A 286 -11.08 15.09 10.96
CA LEU A 286 -10.61 13.81 11.49
C LEU A 286 -10.73 13.74 13.03
N GLU A 287 -11.71 12.98 13.53
CA GLU A 287 -11.98 12.84 14.96
C GLU A 287 -12.11 11.39 15.38
N LEU A 288 -11.16 10.90 16.19
CA LEU A 288 -11.06 9.48 16.57
C LEU A 288 -12.35 8.93 17.20
N ASP A 289 -12.97 9.69 18.10
CA ASP A 289 -14.19 9.29 18.82
C ASP A 289 -15.40 9.10 17.89
N GLN A 290 -15.39 9.76 16.73
CA GLN A 290 -16.39 9.55 15.67
C GLN A 290 -16.01 8.35 14.80
N ILE A 291 -14.75 8.29 14.35
CA ILE A 291 -14.19 7.24 13.48
C ILE A 291 -14.41 5.86 14.08
N ILE A 292 -14.05 5.64 15.35
CA ILE A 292 -14.19 4.31 15.98
C ILE A 292 -15.65 3.90 16.22
N ARG A 293 -16.62 4.82 16.07
CA ARG A 293 -18.06 4.56 16.24
C ARG A 293 -18.83 4.54 14.92
N LEU A 294 -18.21 4.91 13.79
CA LEU A 294 -18.86 4.92 12.49
C LEU A 294 -18.63 3.56 11.78
N PRO A 295 -19.68 2.77 11.49
CA PRO A 295 -19.53 1.61 10.62
C PRO A 295 -19.30 2.07 9.17
N PHE A 296 -18.70 1.18 8.37
CA PHE A 296 -18.49 1.39 6.94
C PHE A 296 -18.87 0.15 6.13
N ASN A 297 -19.11 0.36 4.84
CA ASN A 297 -19.37 -0.70 3.88
C ASN A 297 -18.40 -0.58 2.69
N THR A 298 -17.62 -1.64 2.45
CA THR A 298 -16.67 -1.73 1.34
C THR A 298 -17.32 -1.94 -0.03
N SER A 299 -18.63 -2.19 -0.09
CA SER A 299 -19.36 -2.51 -1.32
C SER A 299 -20.17 -1.34 -1.89
N THR A 300 -20.12 -0.16 -1.27
CA THR A 300 -20.89 1.03 -1.67
C THR A 300 -20.03 2.29 -1.55
N PRO A 301 -20.23 3.31 -2.40
CA PRO A 301 -19.57 4.60 -2.22
C PRO A 301 -19.86 5.23 -0.85
N GLN A 302 -18.89 5.94 -0.29
CA GLN A 302 -19.01 6.48 1.06
C GLN A 302 -19.83 7.77 1.10
N GLU A 303 -20.78 7.86 2.04
CA GLU A 303 -21.59 9.06 2.27
C GLU A 303 -20.94 10.04 3.28
N THR A 304 -20.01 9.55 4.09
CA THR A 304 -19.23 10.34 5.04
C THR A 304 -17.75 10.03 4.88
N LEU A 305 -16.96 11.08 4.68
CA LEU A 305 -15.50 11.03 4.61
C LEU A 305 -14.89 11.93 5.69
N PHE A 306 -13.63 11.70 6.03
CA PHE A 306 -12.89 12.54 6.97
C PHE A 306 -11.75 13.26 6.28
N SER A 307 -11.51 14.51 6.69
CA SER A 307 -10.42 15.34 6.20
C SER A 307 -9.41 15.65 7.30
N ILE A 308 -8.13 15.50 6.95
CA ILE A 308 -7.00 16.07 7.67
C ILE A 308 -6.61 17.41 7.04
N ARG A 309 -5.76 18.16 7.73
CA ARG A 309 -5.09 19.40 7.30
C ARG A 309 -3.64 19.12 6.90
N HIS A 310 -2.99 18.20 7.62
CA HIS A 310 -1.62 17.73 7.40
C HIS A 310 -1.47 16.26 7.84
N PHE A 311 -0.51 15.53 7.26
CA PHE A 311 -0.30 14.11 7.58
C PHE A 311 0.15 13.84 9.02
N ASP A 312 0.63 14.84 9.76
CA ASP A 312 0.95 14.65 11.18
C ASP A 312 -0.29 14.32 12.02
N GLU A 313 -1.50 14.70 11.58
CA GLU A 313 -2.76 14.30 12.24
C GLU A 313 -3.00 12.77 12.18
N LEU A 314 -2.35 12.04 11.25
CA LEU A 314 -2.35 10.57 11.26
C LEU A 314 -1.52 10.01 12.41
N VAL A 315 -0.39 10.65 12.72
CA VAL A 315 0.46 10.26 13.86
C VAL A 315 -0.26 10.61 15.16
N GLU A 316 -0.83 11.81 15.27
CA GLU A 316 -1.67 12.23 16.40
C GLU A 316 -2.86 11.27 16.62
N LEU A 317 -3.51 10.82 15.54
CA LEU A 317 -4.57 9.80 15.60
C LEU A 317 -4.06 8.48 16.21
N THR A 318 -2.89 8.00 15.77
CA THR A 318 -2.29 6.77 16.34
C THR A 318 -1.93 6.92 17.81
N SER A 319 -1.39 8.07 18.23
CA SER A 319 -1.08 8.34 19.64
C SER A 319 -2.33 8.45 20.50
N LYS A 320 -3.42 9.06 20.00
CA LYS A 320 -4.71 9.10 20.70
C LYS A 320 -5.34 7.71 20.80
N LEU A 321 -5.23 6.88 19.75
CA LEU A 321 -5.69 5.49 19.76
C LEU A 321 -4.89 4.61 20.74
N GLU A 322 -3.56 4.81 20.82
CA GLU A 322 -2.70 4.15 21.81
C GLU A 322 -3.07 4.54 23.24
N TRP A 323 -3.29 5.83 23.49
CA TRP A 323 -3.76 6.29 24.79
C TRP A 323 -5.12 5.66 25.16
N MET A 324 -6.08 5.59 24.22
CA MET A 324 -7.37 4.94 24.46
C MET A 324 -7.25 3.43 24.73
N LEU A 325 -6.32 2.73 24.08
CA LEU A 325 -5.99 1.32 24.36
C LEU A 325 -5.48 1.14 25.79
N ASP A 326 -4.52 1.97 26.20
CA ASP A 326 -3.88 1.92 27.51
C ASP A 326 -4.87 2.27 28.64
N GLN A 327 -5.80 3.20 28.39
CA GLN A 327 -6.91 3.52 29.31
C GLN A 327 -8.07 2.50 29.29
N GLY A 328 -8.04 1.47 28.43
CA GLY A 328 -9.13 0.48 28.31
C GLY A 328 -10.41 1.00 27.63
N LEU A 329 -10.37 2.19 27.03
CA LEU A 329 -11.53 2.84 26.39
C LEU A 329 -11.96 2.17 25.07
N LEU A 330 -11.16 1.22 24.57
CA LEU A 330 -11.41 0.44 23.35
C LEU A 330 -11.97 -0.97 23.63
N GLU A 331 -12.44 -1.28 24.84
CA GLU A 331 -12.92 -2.63 25.22
C GLU A 331 -14.39 -2.92 24.88
N SER A 332 -15.15 -1.90 24.43
CA SER A 332 -16.59 -1.97 24.17
C SER A 332 -17.04 -1.28 22.87
N ILE A 333 -16.16 -1.24 21.86
CA ILE A 333 -16.44 -0.68 20.54
C ILE A 333 -17.43 -1.59 19.78
N PRO A 334 -18.60 -1.07 19.38
CA PRO A 334 -19.64 -1.89 18.72
C PRO A 334 -19.23 -2.31 17.32
N LEU A 335 -19.44 -3.59 16.97
CA LEU A 335 -19.01 -4.16 15.69
C LEU A 335 -19.94 -3.80 14.52
N TYR A 336 -21.25 -3.62 14.74
CA TYR A 336 -22.23 -3.27 13.69
C TYR A 336 -22.19 -4.18 12.44
N ASN A 337 -22.21 -5.50 12.62
CA ASN A 337 -22.15 -6.50 11.54
C ASN A 337 -20.82 -6.49 10.73
N GLN A 338 -19.74 -5.94 11.31
CA GLN A 338 -18.41 -5.87 10.70
C GLN A 338 -17.47 -7.04 11.12
N GLU A 339 -18.00 -8.10 11.75
CA GLU A 339 -17.27 -9.31 12.14
C GLU A 339 -16.58 -9.98 10.94
N LYS A 340 -17.13 -9.81 9.73
CA LYS A 340 -16.55 -10.30 8.46
C LYS A 340 -15.14 -9.75 8.16
N TYR A 341 -14.76 -8.61 8.74
CA TYR A 341 -13.40 -8.07 8.62
C TYR A 341 -12.46 -8.60 9.73
N LEU A 342 -12.98 -9.36 10.69
CA LEU A 342 -12.26 -9.89 11.85
C LEU A 342 -12.13 -11.43 11.82
N SER A 343 -12.61 -12.08 10.75
CA SER A 343 -12.54 -13.53 10.57
C SER A 343 -11.11 -14.05 10.45
N GLY A 344 -10.87 -15.29 10.91
CA GLY A 344 -9.57 -15.97 10.84
C GLY A 344 -8.74 -15.95 12.15
N PHE A 345 -9.34 -15.54 13.26
CA PHE A 345 -8.69 -15.34 14.57
C PHE A 345 -9.00 -16.38 15.65
N GLU A 346 -9.83 -17.39 15.37
CA GLU A 346 -10.46 -18.29 16.35
C GLU A 346 -9.53 -19.34 17.01
#